data_AF-A0A1H1J2S8-F1
#
_entry.id   AF-A0A1H1J2S8-F1
#
_cell.length_a   1.000
_cell.length_b   1.000
_cell.length_c   1.000
_cell.angle_alpha   90.00
_cell.angle_beta   90.00
_cell.angle_gamma   90.00
#
_symmetry.space_group_name_H-M   'P 1'
#
loop_
_entity.id
_entity.type
_entity.pdbx_description
1 polymer ?
#
loop_
_entity_poly.entity_id
_entity_poly.type
_entity_poly.pdbx_seq_one_letter_code
_entity_poly.pdbx_strand_id
1 'polypeptide(L)'
;MTLLPVDTDVLEDVCRDIAQDNYGFIYVSDQKGEIKSAYESADVGLTNAKSLSASDMRKALTEMAADEFIDLEQLRDGVFYVDPFGVKGNMNITRELTNLFGQRLVVTGETLRSRFSLAIDDIEFFADELADRDYVRRITAGKRDYYTIGPQLKEHADDVGLDSRLEREASNGKIAHSDLERVIDVDATSDVIRYLDREGYIVDLDGEYLVQEAIDEYGRYLTEEIDEAIEAEFEESSYVLRTDEFEQVVENEIDVRFDVLSKARSVRREILEETRSTLVERLGLDEGREMIEMVDPFEDVVEDHARRILTDMKAEQDQLPGTLPEWVELAEEHFEELQVSNAEPVNEHVRDAVRSRYRSLVNDEEFGGMAE
;
A
#
# COMPACT_ATOMS: atom_id res chain seq x y z
N MET A 1 -41.39 52.51 -25.92
CA MET A 1 -41.45 51.08 -25.59
C MET A 1 -41.10 50.95 -24.13
N THR A 2 -42.03 50.50 -23.30
CA THR A 2 -41.74 50.13 -21.91
C THR A 2 -40.81 48.92 -21.95
N LEU A 3 -39.59 49.07 -21.44
CA LEU A 3 -38.68 47.95 -21.18
C LEU A 3 -39.33 47.14 -20.06
N LEU A 4 -39.90 45.99 -20.41
CA LEU A 4 -40.37 45.02 -19.43
C LEU A 4 -39.16 44.44 -18.70
N PRO A 5 -39.27 44.11 -17.40
CA PRO A 5 -38.17 43.49 -16.65
C PRO A 5 -37.86 42.09 -17.18
N VAL A 6 -36.63 41.62 -16.92
CA VAL A 6 -36.24 40.22 -17.15
C VAL A 6 -36.89 39.37 -16.04
N ASP A 7 -37.39 38.21 -16.42
CA ASP A 7 -37.92 37.21 -15.49
C ASP A 7 -36.73 36.50 -14.80
N THR A 8 -36.45 36.86 -13.55
CA THR A 8 -35.30 36.33 -12.80
C THR A 8 -35.47 34.86 -12.45
N ASP A 9 -36.70 34.40 -12.21
CA ASP A 9 -36.97 32.99 -11.86
C ASP A 9 -36.69 32.09 -13.06
N VAL A 10 -37.20 32.47 -14.25
CA VAL A 10 -36.91 31.76 -15.49
C VAL A 10 -35.41 31.82 -15.84
N LEU A 11 -34.77 32.97 -15.63
CA LEU A 11 -33.34 33.10 -15.91
C LEU A 11 -32.50 32.26 -14.93
N GLU A 12 -32.92 32.13 -13.67
CA GLU A 12 -32.28 31.28 -12.67
C GLU A 12 -32.36 29.81 -13.08
N ASP A 13 -33.55 29.32 -13.47
CA ASP A 13 -33.74 27.95 -13.94
C ASP A 13 -32.85 27.64 -15.15
N VAL A 14 -32.83 28.55 -16.14
CA VAL A 14 -31.95 28.43 -17.32
C VAL A 14 -30.48 28.39 -16.93
N CYS A 15 -30.06 29.24 -15.99
CA CYS A 15 -28.69 29.30 -15.53
C CYS A 15 -28.29 28.05 -14.74
N ARG A 16 -29.19 27.52 -13.91
CA ARG A 16 -29.00 26.28 -13.15
C ARG A 16 -28.83 25.09 -14.09
N ASP A 17 -29.66 24.98 -15.13
CA ASP A 17 -29.55 23.92 -16.14
C ASP A 17 -28.20 23.98 -16.87
N ILE A 18 -27.80 25.17 -17.35
CA ILE A 18 -26.53 25.37 -18.05
C ILE A 18 -25.34 25.10 -17.11
N ALA A 19 -25.41 25.58 -15.87
CA ALA A 19 -24.37 25.35 -14.87
C ALA A 19 -24.22 23.86 -14.57
N GLN A 20 -25.32 23.09 -14.51
CA GLN A 20 -25.28 21.66 -14.23
C GLN A 20 -24.49 20.88 -15.29
N ASP A 21 -24.61 21.27 -16.55
CA ASP A 21 -23.86 20.69 -17.67
C ASP A 21 -22.39 21.17 -17.73
N ASN A 22 -22.08 22.30 -17.09
CA ASN A 22 -20.77 22.94 -17.11
C ASN A 22 -20.11 22.98 -15.72
N TYR A 23 -20.40 21.98 -14.88
CA TYR A 23 -19.75 21.78 -13.57
C TYR A 23 -19.86 22.99 -12.62
N GLY A 24 -20.99 23.68 -12.68
CA GLY A 24 -21.33 24.85 -11.89
C GLY A 24 -21.02 26.19 -12.55
N PHE A 25 -20.27 26.23 -13.65
CA PHE A 25 -19.83 27.49 -14.26
C PHE A 25 -20.75 28.01 -15.37
N ILE A 26 -20.96 29.32 -15.35
CA ILE A 26 -21.68 30.06 -16.39
C ILE A 26 -20.74 31.11 -16.99
N TYR A 27 -20.28 30.87 -18.21
CA TYR A 27 -19.43 31.78 -18.99
C TYR A 27 -20.30 32.59 -19.95
N VAL A 28 -20.72 33.79 -19.55
CA VAL A 28 -21.67 34.61 -20.34
C VAL A 28 -21.10 34.93 -21.73
N SER A 29 -19.79 35.05 -21.91
CA SER A 29 -19.21 35.28 -23.24
C SER A 29 -19.48 34.14 -24.22
N ASP A 30 -19.46 32.91 -23.71
CA ASP A 30 -19.43 31.69 -24.51
C ASP A 30 -20.84 31.11 -24.64
N GLN A 31 -21.63 31.21 -23.58
CA GLN A 31 -22.98 30.64 -23.46
C GLN A 31 -24.09 31.66 -23.72
N LYS A 32 -23.80 32.92 -24.06
CA LYS A 32 -24.82 33.96 -24.34
C LYS A 32 -25.92 33.49 -25.29
N GLY A 33 -25.55 32.76 -26.36
CA GLY A 33 -26.50 32.27 -27.35
C GLY A 33 -27.46 31.24 -26.77
N GLU A 34 -26.95 30.36 -25.92
CA GLU A 34 -27.69 29.30 -25.24
C GLU A 34 -28.61 29.87 -24.17
N ILE A 35 -28.10 30.68 -23.24
CA ILE A 35 -28.89 31.37 -22.21
C ILE A 35 -30.03 32.16 -22.86
N LYS A 36 -29.73 32.92 -23.91
CA LYS A 36 -30.74 33.69 -24.64
C LYS A 36 -31.81 32.78 -25.26
N SER A 37 -31.39 31.72 -25.95
CA SER A 37 -32.33 30.85 -26.65
C SER A 37 -33.22 30.09 -25.68
N ALA A 38 -32.68 29.64 -24.55
CA ALA A 38 -33.43 28.95 -23.50
C ALA A 38 -34.43 29.88 -22.83
N TYR A 39 -34.01 31.08 -22.42
CA TYR A 39 -34.88 32.10 -21.83
C TYR A 39 -36.00 32.54 -22.78
N GLU A 40 -35.69 32.82 -24.06
CA GLU A 40 -36.68 33.27 -25.05
C GLU A 40 -37.67 32.16 -25.45
N SER A 41 -37.31 30.89 -25.20
CA SER A 41 -38.17 29.73 -25.42
C SER A 41 -39.06 29.39 -24.21
N ALA A 42 -38.75 29.93 -23.04
CA ALA A 42 -39.50 29.71 -21.80
C ALA A 42 -40.74 30.61 -21.70
N ASP A 43 -41.71 30.21 -20.87
CA ASP A 43 -42.91 31.00 -20.63
C ASP A 43 -42.67 32.08 -19.57
N VAL A 44 -42.17 33.23 -20.02
CA VAL A 44 -41.93 34.43 -19.18
C VAL A 44 -43.20 35.27 -18.94
N GLY A 45 -44.37 34.80 -19.38
CA GLY A 45 -45.64 35.51 -19.24
C GLY A 45 -45.76 36.81 -20.07
N LEU A 46 -46.70 37.67 -19.67
CA LEU A 46 -47.01 38.94 -20.37
C LEU A 46 -46.37 40.17 -19.70
N THR A 47 -45.88 40.03 -18.48
CA THR A 47 -45.31 41.12 -17.68
C THR A 47 -43.79 41.23 -17.83
N ASN A 48 -43.12 40.20 -18.34
CA ASN A 48 -41.67 40.16 -18.46
C ASN A 48 -41.21 40.24 -19.93
N ALA A 49 -39.94 40.56 -20.13
CA ALA A 49 -39.35 40.70 -21.45
C ALA A 49 -39.28 39.33 -22.14
N LYS A 50 -39.87 39.23 -23.34
CA LYS A 50 -39.80 38.04 -24.20
C LYS A 50 -38.48 37.90 -24.97
N SER A 51 -37.63 38.91 -24.92
CA SER A 51 -36.34 38.91 -25.61
C SER A 51 -35.26 39.33 -24.65
N LEU A 52 -34.14 38.61 -24.65
CA LEU A 52 -33.04 38.85 -23.74
C LEU A 52 -31.86 39.48 -24.49
N SER A 53 -31.65 40.78 -24.26
CA SER A 53 -30.47 41.47 -24.80
C SER A 53 -29.23 41.15 -23.97
N ALA A 54 -28.04 41.33 -24.54
CA ALA A 54 -26.78 41.04 -23.84
C ALA A 54 -26.58 41.92 -22.59
N SER A 55 -27.02 43.18 -22.66
CA SER A 55 -26.94 44.11 -21.53
C SER A 55 -27.95 43.75 -20.45
N ASP A 56 -29.16 43.37 -20.84
CA ASP A 56 -30.22 43.01 -19.89
C ASP A 56 -29.88 41.69 -19.17
N MET A 57 -29.34 40.71 -19.90
CA MET A 57 -28.81 39.46 -19.33
C MET A 57 -27.74 39.73 -18.29
N ARG A 58 -26.68 40.48 -18.64
CA ARG A 58 -25.59 40.78 -17.69
C ARG A 58 -26.08 41.53 -16.47
N LYS A 59 -26.97 42.50 -16.67
CA LYS A 59 -27.55 43.27 -15.58
C LYS A 59 -28.38 42.36 -14.66
N ALA A 60 -29.26 41.54 -15.22
CA ALA A 60 -30.09 40.61 -14.46
C ALA A 60 -29.23 39.61 -13.67
N LEU A 61 -28.23 38.99 -14.30
CA LEU A 61 -27.32 38.05 -13.60
C LEU A 61 -26.53 38.72 -12.47
N THR A 62 -26.08 39.96 -12.67
CA THR A 62 -25.38 40.72 -11.62
C THR A 62 -26.32 41.08 -10.46
N GLU A 63 -27.57 41.44 -10.76
CA GLU A 63 -28.60 41.70 -9.74
C GLU A 63 -28.98 40.43 -8.99
N MET A 64 -29.09 39.30 -9.69
CA MET A 64 -29.37 37.98 -9.12
C MET A 64 -28.25 37.51 -8.20
N ALA A 65 -26.99 37.68 -8.61
CA ALA A 65 -25.84 37.29 -7.79
C ALA A 65 -25.64 38.15 -6.53
N ALA A 66 -26.33 39.30 -6.45
CA ALA A 66 -26.36 40.14 -5.26
C ALA A 66 -27.55 39.83 -4.33
N ASP A 67 -28.45 38.93 -4.75
CA ASP A 67 -29.61 38.51 -3.98
C ASP A 67 -29.26 37.29 -3.11
N GLU A 68 -29.48 37.40 -1.80
CA GLU A 68 -29.18 36.33 -0.83
C GLU A 68 -30.09 35.10 -0.97
N PHE A 69 -31.19 35.22 -1.71
CA PHE A 69 -32.15 34.14 -1.92
C PHE A 69 -31.90 33.33 -3.20
N ILE A 70 -30.93 33.76 -4.02
CA ILE A 70 -30.57 33.09 -5.27
C ILE A 70 -29.21 32.43 -5.10
N ASP A 71 -29.14 31.12 -5.36
CA ASP A 71 -27.90 30.33 -5.29
C ASP A 71 -27.01 30.58 -6.53
N LEU A 72 -26.64 31.84 -6.78
CA LEU A 72 -25.80 32.28 -7.89
C LEU A 72 -24.69 33.20 -7.35
N GLU A 73 -23.44 32.78 -7.47
CA GLU A 73 -22.29 33.59 -7.07
C GLU A 73 -21.64 34.24 -8.30
N GLN A 74 -21.26 35.51 -8.20
CA GLN A 74 -20.46 36.16 -9.23
C GLN A 74 -18.97 36.08 -8.89
N LEU A 75 -18.21 35.31 -9.66
CA LEU A 75 -16.76 35.17 -9.48
C LEU A 75 -15.98 36.34 -10.09
N ARG A 76 -16.37 36.77 -11.30
CA ARG A 76 -15.83 37.96 -11.99
C ARG A 76 -16.81 38.49 -13.04
N ASP A 77 -16.44 39.55 -13.75
CA ASP A 77 -17.30 40.11 -14.81
C ASP A 77 -17.61 39.05 -15.88
N GLY A 78 -18.90 38.75 -16.03
CA GLY A 78 -19.41 37.77 -16.99
C GLY A 78 -19.18 36.29 -16.64
N VAL A 79 -18.73 35.96 -15.42
CA VAL A 79 -18.55 34.58 -14.95
C VAL A 79 -19.29 34.40 -13.64
N PHE A 80 -20.19 33.41 -13.61
CA PHE A 80 -21.02 33.09 -12.46
C PHE A 80 -20.87 31.61 -12.10
N TYR A 81 -21.17 31.28 -10.86
CA TYR A 81 -21.11 29.93 -10.31
C TYR A 81 -22.41 29.56 -9.61
N VAL A 82 -22.88 28.34 -9.84
CA VAL A 82 -23.99 27.70 -9.13
C VAL A 82 -23.47 26.38 -8.58
N ASP A 83 -23.64 26.12 -7.28
CA ASP A 83 -23.13 24.90 -6.65
C ASP A 83 -23.74 23.65 -7.32
N PRO A 84 -22.94 22.84 -8.04
CA PRO A 84 -23.42 21.66 -8.75
C PRO A 84 -23.57 20.42 -7.86
N PHE A 85 -23.04 20.45 -6.62
CA PHE A 85 -22.99 19.31 -5.69
C PHE A 85 -24.29 19.14 -4.89
N GLY A 86 -25.06 20.22 -4.70
CA GLY A 86 -26.36 20.19 -4.02
C GLY A 86 -27.48 19.48 -4.80
N VAL A 87 -27.27 19.24 -6.11
CA VAL A 87 -28.30 18.68 -7.00
C VAL A 87 -28.32 17.15 -6.90
N LYS A 88 -29.34 16.60 -6.24
CA LYS A 88 -29.56 15.14 -6.13
C LYS A 88 -29.51 14.47 -7.51
N GLY A 89 -28.53 13.58 -7.70
CA GLY A 89 -28.38 12.77 -8.92
C GLY A 89 -27.37 13.32 -9.93
N ASN A 90 -26.80 14.51 -9.72
CA ASN A 90 -25.68 14.97 -10.54
C ASN A 90 -24.38 14.28 -10.10
N MET A 91 -24.04 13.19 -10.78
CA MET A 91 -22.79 12.44 -10.55
C MET A 91 -21.73 12.75 -11.61
N ASN A 92 -21.89 13.82 -12.40
CA ASN A 92 -20.97 14.10 -13.50
C ASN A 92 -19.57 14.42 -12.96
N ILE A 93 -19.45 15.30 -11.96
CA ILE A 93 -18.16 15.60 -11.32
C ILE A 93 -17.53 14.34 -10.74
N THR A 94 -18.29 13.57 -9.94
CA THR A 94 -17.82 12.31 -9.36
C THR A 94 -17.28 11.36 -10.45
N ARG A 95 -18.05 11.10 -11.51
CA ARG A 95 -17.63 10.20 -12.61
C ARG A 95 -16.39 10.70 -13.33
N GLU A 96 -16.32 12.00 -13.61
CA GLU A 96 -15.20 12.61 -14.30
C GLU A 96 -13.90 12.50 -13.48
N LEU A 97 -13.99 12.72 -12.17
CA LEU A 97 -12.88 12.54 -11.22
C LEU A 97 -12.52 11.06 -11.04
N THR A 98 -13.48 10.15 -10.87
CA THR A 98 -13.21 8.71 -10.79
C THR A 98 -12.51 8.21 -12.05
N ASN A 99 -12.93 8.67 -13.24
CA ASN A 99 -12.25 8.33 -14.49
C ASN A 99 -10.83 8.92 -14.57
N LEU A 100 -10.64 10.17 -14.11
CA LEU A 100 -9.35 10.83 -14.08
C LEU A 100 -8.37 10.11 -13.14
N PHE A 101 -8.81 9.85 -11.91
CA PHE A 101 -7.99 9.23 -10.87
C PHE A 101 -7.84 7.71 -11.03
N GLY A 102 -8.76 7.06 -11.74
CA GLY A 102 -8.59 5.68 -12.20
C GLY A 102 -7.43 5.54 -13.20
N GLN A 103 -7.00 6.64 -13.83
CA GLN A 103 -5.90 6.68 -14.79
C GLN A 103 -4.62 7.34 -14.26
N ARG A 104 -4.71 8.22 -13.26
CA ARG A 104 -3.60 9.05 -12.75
C ARG A 104 -3.71 9.20 -11.25
N LEU A 105 -2.60 9.21 -10.54
CA LEU A 105 -2.61 9.16 -9.08
C LEU A 105 -2.55 10.55 -8.45
N VAL A 106 -1.75 11.37 -9.09
CA VAL A 106 -1.59 12.77 -8.81
C VAL A 106 -1.79 13.50 -10.13
N VAL A 107 -2.54 14.59 -10.10
CA VAL A 107 -2.77 15.41 -11.28
C VAL A 107 -2.44 16.86 -10.97
N THR A 108 -2.03 17.61 -11.99
CA THR A 108 -1.84 19.05 -11.82
C THR A 108 -3.19 19.77 -11.87
N GLY A 109 -3.23 21.00 -11.35
CA GLY A 109 -4.37 21.89 -11.58
C GLY A 109 -4.69 22.06 -13.07
N GLU A 110 -3.69 22.10 -13.95
CA GLU A 110 -3.89 22.19 -15.40
C GLU A 110 -4.58 20.95 -15.98
N THR A 111 -4.29 19.77 -15.45
CA THR A 111 -4.97 18.52 -15.82
C THR A 111 -6.44 18.55 -15.42
N LEU A 112 -6.75 18.99 -14.19
CA LEU A 112 -8.13 19.20 -13.74
C LEU A 112 -8.84 20.23 -14.62
N ARG A 113 -8.20 21.39 -14.87
CA ARG A 113 -8.72 22.45 -15.73
C ARG A 113 -9.09 21.92 -17.11
N SER A 114 -8.19 21.16 -17.74
CA SER A 114 -8.43 20.57 -19.05
C SER A 114 -9.52 19.51 -19.02
N ARG A 115 -9.62 18.71 -17.95
CA ARG A 115 -10.64 17.66 -17.82
C ARG A 115 -12.04 18.24 -17.74
N PHE A 116 -12.20 19.31 -16.98
CA PHE A 116 -13.46 20.01 -16.75
C PHE A 116 -13.71 21.17 -17.73
N SER A 117 -12.80 21.39 -18.70
CA SER A 117 -12.87 22.48 -19.68
C SER A 117 -13.03 23.87 -19.06
N LEU A 118 -12.35 24.12 -17.94
CA LEU A 118 -12.43 25.38 -17.19
C LEU A 118 -11.52 26.46 -17.78
N ALA A 119 -11.87 27.73 -17.56
CA ALA A 119 -10.95 28.81 -17.86
C ALA A 119 -9.76 28.82 -16.88
N ILE A 120 -8.65 29.43 -17.29
CA ILE A 120 -7.40 29.46 -16.52
C ILE A 120 -7.61 30.09 -15.14
N ASP A 121 -8.41 31.14 -15.08
CA ASP A 121 -8.62 31.93 -13.87
C ASP A 121 -9.63 31.27 -12.89
N ASP A 122 -10.29 30.17 -13.28
CA ASP A 122 -11.33 29.51 -12.47
C ASP A 122 -10.88 28.20 -11.82
N ILE A 123 -9.71 27.69 -12.20
CA ILE A 123 -9.22 26.41 -11.68
C ILE A 123 -8.98 26.46 -10.16
N GLU A 124 -8.47 27.57 -9.64
CA GLU A 124 -8.21 27.70 -8.20
C GLU A 124 -9.51 27.60 -7.41
N PHE A 125 -10.54 28.35 -7.82
CA PHE A 125 -11.87 28.29 -7.21
C PHE A 125 -12.46 26.88 -7.28
N PHE A 126 -12.46 26.25 -8.46
CA PHE A 126 -13.03 24.91 -8.59
C PHE A 126 -12.27 23.85 -7.79
N ALA A 127 -10.95 23.96 -7.72
CA ALA A 127 -10.12 23.04 -6.96
C ALA A 127 -10.36 23.18 -5.45
N ASP A 128 -10.57 24.39 -4.96
CA ASP A 128 -10.93 24.64 -3.56
C ASP A 128 -12.34 24.08 -3.26
N GLU A 129 -13.33 24.28 -4.15
CA GLU A 129 -14.67 23.69 -4.01
C GLU A 129 -14.63 22.15 -3.93
N LEU A 130 -13.76 21.51 -4.71
CA LEU A 130 -13.53 20.06 -4.68
C LEU A 130 -12.83 19.61 -3.39
N ALA A 131 -11.87 20.40 -2.90
CA ALA A 131 -11.09 20.07 -1.71
C ALA A 131 -11.93 20.22 -0.43
N ASP A 132 -12.72 21.29 -0.33
CA ASP A 132 -13.61 21.57 0.80
C ASP A 132 -14.71 20.52 0.96
N ARG A 133 -15.03 19.81 -0.12
CA ARG A 133 -15.98 18.69 -0.15
C ARG A 133 -15.29 17.34 -0.15
N ASP A 134 -14.00 17.25 0.16
CA ASP A 134 -13.27 15.97 0.26
C ASP A 134 -13.27 15.12 -1.03
N TYR A 135 -13.55 15.70 -2.19
CA TYR A 135 -13.42 15.01 -3.48
C TYR A 135 -11.95 14.87 -3.87
N VAL A 136 -11.14 15.90 -3.61
CA VAL A 136 -9.69 15.88 -3.88
C VAL A 136 -8.92 16.34 -2.66
N ARG A 137 -7.66 15.94 -2.56
CA ARG A 137 -6.70 16.52 -1.62
C ARG A 137 -5.67 17.32 -2.37
N ARG A 138 -5.41 18.55 -1.91
CA ARG A 138 -4.38 19.43 -2.46
C ARG A 138 -3.02 19.11 -1.85
N ILE A 139 -2.02 18.97 -2.69
CA ILE A 139 -0.61 18.80 -2.34
C ILE A 139 0.12 20.04 -2.85
N THR A 140 0.47 20.94 -1.94
CA THR A 140 1.19 22.18 -2.28
C THR A 140 2.66 21.88 -2.52
N ALA A 141 3.14 22.12 -3.74
CA ALA A 141 4.52 21.84 -4.14
C ALA A 141 5.18 23.05 -4.79
N GLY A 142 5.82 23.88 -3.97
CA GLY A 142 6.47 25.12 -4.42
C GLY A 142 5.50 26.09 -5.09
N LYS A 143 5.54 26.17 -6.43
CA LYS A 143 4.71 27.09 -7.25
C LYS A 143 3.56 26.40 -7.98
N ARG A 144 3.42 25.09 -7.84
CA ARG A 144 2.39 24.30 -8.52
C ARG A 144 1.60 23.54 -7.47
N ASP A 145 0.30 23.46 -7.69
CA ASP A 145 -0.58 22.61 -6.92
C ASP A 145 -0.82 21.30 -7.66
N TYR A 146 -0.73 20.24 -6.87
CA TYR A 146 -1.06 18.89 -7.28
C TYR A 146 -2.28 18.41 -6.50
N TYR A 147 -3.02 17.48 -7.08
CA TYR A 147 -4.26 16.98 -6.53
C TYR A 147 -4.27 15.47 -6.58
N THR A 148 -4.73 14.85 -5.50
CA THR A 148 -4.96 13.40 -5.42
C THR A 148 -6.39 13.12 -4.95
N ILE A 149 -6.79 11.85 -4.96
CA ILE A 149 -8.13 11.42 -4.59
C ILE A 149 -8.44 11.76 -3.12
N GLY A 150 -9.59 12.39 -2.89
CA GLY A 150 -10.07 12.69 -1.54
C GLY A 150 -10.96 11.57 -0.97
N PRO A 151 -11.24 11.59 0.35
CA PRO A 151 -12.03 10.57 1.04
C PRO A 151 -13.39 10.27 0.38
N GLN A 152 -14.10 11.30 -0.06
CA GLN A 152 -15.43 11.12 -0.67
C GLN A 152 -15.35 10.33 -1.98
N LEU A 153 -14.28 10.51 -2.77
CA LEU A 153 -14.06 9.71 -3.97
C LEU A 153 -13.57 8.31 -3.66
N LYS A 154 -12.77 8.11 -2.61
CA LYS A 154 -12.28 6.78 -2.20
C LYS A 154 -13.44 5.83 -1.83
N GLU A 155 -14.53 6.33 -1.25
CA GLU A 155 -15.71 5.50 -0.96
C GLU A 155 -16.47 5.05 -2.21
N HIS A 156 -16.27 5.71 -3.34
CA HIS A 156 -16.98 5.48 -4.60
C HIS A 156 -16.12 4.83 -5.69
N ALA A 157 -14.81 5.04 -5.63
CA ALA A 157 -13.85 4.28 -6.40
C ALA A 157 -13.51 3.05 -5.56
N ASP A 158 -13.98 1.85 -5.97
CA ASP A 158 -13.37 0.61 -5.50
C ASP A 158 -11.85 0.82 -5.61
N ASP A 159 -11.14 0.60 -4.49
CA ASP A 159 -9.77 1.04 -4.21
C ASP A 159 -8.77 0.43 -5.21
N VAL A 160 -8.79 0.92 -6.44
CA VAL A 160 -8.02 0.37 -7.56
C VAL A 160 -7.28 1.54 -8.17
N GLY A 161 -6.05 1.74 -7.72
CA GLY A 161 -5.22 2.76 -8.29
C GLY A 161 -3.80 2.70 -7.80
N LEU A 162 -3.54 3.36 -6.68
CA LEU A 162 -2.18 3.74 -6.27
C LEU A 162 -1.35 2.53 -5.90
N ASP A 163 -1.82 1.79 -4.90
CA ASP A 163 -1.15 0.63 -4.34
C ASP A 163 -0.86 -0.42 -5.41
N SER A 164 -1.90 -0.88 -6.11
CA SER A 164 -1.72 -1.87 -7.19
C SER A 164 -0.94 -1.35 -8.41
N ARG A 165 -0.74 -0.04 -8.58
CA ARG A 165 0.12 0.51 -9.65
C ARG A 165 1.56 0.60 -9.21
N LEU A 166 1.79 1.09 -7.99
CA LEU A 166 3.11 1.12 -7.38
C LEU A 166 3.66 -0.30 -7.28
N GLU A 167 2.84 -1.25 -6.81
CA GLU A 167 3.18 -2.67 -6.76
C GLU A 167 3.52 -3.23 -8.14
N ARG A 168 2.69 -2.97 -9.17
CA ARG A 168 2.96 -3.46 -10.55
C ARG A 168 4.21 -2.90 -11.20
N GLU A 169 4.59 -1.68 -10.86
CA GLU A 169 5.79 -1.02 -11.40
C GLU A 169 7.00 -1.20 -10.48
N ALA A 170 6.79 -1.71 -9.27
CA ALA A 170 7.86 -2.13 -8.41
C ALA A 170 8.57 -3.35 -9.01
N SER A 171 9.86 -3.41 -8.75
CA SER A 171 10.71 -4.57 -9.00
C SER A 171 11.37 -4.90 -7.68
N ASN A 172 11.18 -6.13 -7.21
CA ASN A 172 11.67 -6.58 -5.91
C ASN A 172 11.15 -5.65 -4.80
N GLY A 173 9.88 -5.27 -4.86
CA GLY A 173 9.23 -4.35 -3.92
C GLY A 173 9.76 -2.90 -3.89
N LYS A 174 10.71 -2.54 -4.78
CA LYS A 174 11.24 -1.17 -4.91
C LYS A 174 10.84 -0.54 -6.23
N ILE A 175 10.70 0.78 -6.24
CA ILE A 175 10.50 1.58 -7.44
C ILE A 175 11.59 2.65 -7.56
N ALA A 176 12.17 2.79 -8.75
CA ALA A 176 13.15 3.84 -9.02
C ALA A 176 12.44 5.19 -9.20
N HIS A 177 13.15 6.30 -8.94
CA HIS A 177 12.56 7.64 -9.05
C HIS A 177 11.91 7.94 -10.40
N SER A 178 12.54 7.57 -11.51
CA SER A 178 11.98 7.79 -12.86
C SER A 178 10.71 6.99 -13.13
N ASP A 179 10.60 5.80 -12.53
CA ASP A 179 9.42 4.95 -12.67
C ASP A 179 8.29 5.46 -11.76
N LEU A 180 8.64 5.97 -10.57
CA LEU A 180 7.69 6.66 -9.71
C LEU A 180 7.11 7.90 -10.40
N GLU A 181 7.94 8.72 -11.08
CA GLU A 181 7.48 9.85 -11.90
C GLU A 181 6.47 9.42 -12.98
N ARG A 182 6.73 8.30 -13.64
CA ARG A 182 5.81 7.73 -14.64
C ARG A 182 4.49 7.30 -14.02
N VAL A 183 4.53 6.69 -12.83
CA VAL A 183 3.34 6.23 -12.10
C VAL A 183 2.46 7.39 -11.66
N ILE A 184 3.07 8.46 -11.14
CA ILE A 184 2.34 9.63 -10.64
C ILE A 184 2.03 10.66 -11.74
N ASP A 185 2.48 10.43 -12.98
CA ASP A 185 2.23 11.23 -14.19
C ASP A 185 2.58 12.72 -14.04
N VAL A 186 3.52 13.02 -13.14
CA VAL A 186 4.05 14.36 -12.88
C VAL A 186 5.52 14.26 -12.52
N ASP A 187 6.29 15.33 -12.79
CA ASP A 187 7.65 15.47 -12.22
C ASP A 187 7.54 15.24 -10.70
N ALA A 188 8.28 14.27 -10.16
CA ALA A 188 8.18 13.83 -8.77
C ALA A 188 8.90 14.86 -7.90
N THR A 189 8.26 16.02 -7.75
CA THR A 189 8.74 17.06 -6.85
C THR A 189 8.83 16.49 -5.44
N SER A 190 9.81 16.96 -4.67
CA SER A 190 10.06 16.50 -3.31
C SER A 190 8.81 16.60 -2.40
N ASP A 191 7.86 17.49 -2.71
CA ASP A 191 6.63 17.63 -1.96
C ASP A 191 5.61 16.52 -2.27
N VAL A 192 5.53 16.04 -3.50
CA VAL A 192 4.68 14.89 -3.88
C VAL A 192 5.25 13.60 -3.28
N ILE A 193 6.56 13.40 -3.36
CA ILE A 193 7.22 12.24 -2.73
C ILE A 193 7.00 12.25 -1.22
N ARG A 194 7.21 13.40 -0.56
CA ARG A 194 6.97 13.55 0.89
C ARG A 194 5.52 13.28 1.27
N TYR A 195 4.57 13.61 0.38
CA TYR A 195 3.17 13.26 0.59
C TYR A 195 2.97 11.74 0.54
N LEU A 196 3.49 11.07 -0.50
CA LEU A 196 3.37 9.61 -0.65
C LEU A 196 4.01 8.86 0.53
N ASP A 197 5.18 9.31 0.99
CA ASP A 197 5.87 8.77 2.16
C ASP A 197 5.05 8.98 3.46
N ARG A 198 4.50 10.18 3.65
CA ARG A 198 3.66 10.46 4.82
C ARG A 198 2.37 9.64 4.88
N GLU A 199 1.74 9.41 3.73
CA GLU A 199 0.49 8.65 3.66
C GLU A 199 0.71 7.13 3.63
N GLY A 200 1.96 6.64 3.67
CA GLY A 200 2.26 5.21 3.74
C GLY A 200 2.14 4.48 2.40
N TYR A 201 2.41 5.18 1.28
CA TYR A 201 2.45 4.52 -0.03
C TYR A 201 3.85 3.98 -0.34
N ILE A 202 4.86 4.74 0.04
CA ILE A 202 6.26 4.44 -0.22
C ILE A 202 7.13 4.80 0.99
N VAL A 203 8.36 4.31 1.02
CA VAL A 203 9.39 4.75 1.96
C VAL A 203 10.64 5.14 1.18
N ASP A 204 11.14 6.36 1.40
CA ASP A 204 12.34 6.87 0.70
C ASP A 204 13.62 6.17 1.20
N LEU A 205 14.37 5.60 0.26
CA LEU A 205 15.65 4.92 0.48
C LEU A 205 16.85 5.71 -0.09
N ASP A 206 16.73 7.05 -0.20
CA ASP A 206 17.71 7.97 -0.82
C ASP A 206 17.85 7.77 -2.33
N GLY A 207 16.74 7.90 -3.06
CA GLY A 207 16.71 7.88 -4.53
C GLY A 207 16.09 6.63 -5.15
N GLU A 208 15.82 5.62 -4.32
CA GLU A 208 14.89 4.52 -4.58
C GLU A 208 13.78 4.55 -3.53
N TYR A 209 12.64 3.94 -3.81
CA TYR A 209 11.49 3.95 -2.91
C TYR A 209 11.00 2.53 -2.68
N LEU A 210 10.89 2.11 -1.42
CA LEU A 210 10.22 0.87 -1.06
C LEU A 210 8.71 1.08 -1.17
N VAL A 211 8.00 0.20 -1.85
CA VAL A 211 6.52 0.26 -1.95
C VAL A 211 5.94 -0.52 -0.79
N GLN A 212 5.07 0.10 0.02
CA GLN A 212 4.58 -0.50 1.26
C GLN A 212 3.75 -1.77 1.02
N GLU A 213 2.94 -1.77 -0.04
CA GLU A 213 2.12 -2.93 -0.43
C GLU A 213 2.92 -4.04 -1.14
N ALA A 214 4.22 -3.85 -1.35
CA ALA A 214 5.12 -4.83 -1.96
C ALA A 214 6.26 -5.25 -1.00
N ILE A 215 6.06 -5.08 0.32
CA ILE A 215 7.06 -5.49 1.32
C ILE A 215 7.24 -7.01 1.33
N ASP A 216 6.21 -7.79 1.04
CA ASP A 216 6.30 -9.25 0.89
C ASP A 216 7.22 -9.63 -0.28
N GLU A 217 7.11 -8.94 -1.42
CA GLU A 217 7.99 -9.11 -2.57
C GLU A 217 9.43 -8.72 -2.23
N TYR A 218 9.60 -7.64 -1.47
CA TYR A 218 10.92 -7.25 -1.01
C TYR A 218 11.52 -8.26 -0.02
N GLY A 219 10.73 -8.81 0.90
CA GLY A 219 11.15 -9.87 1.82
C GLY A 219 11.60 -11.14 1.08
N ARG A 220 10.89 -11.50 0.01
CA ARG A 220 11.29 -12.59 -0.90
C ARG A 220 12.61 -12.30 -1.60
N TYR A 221 12.79 -11.08 -2.12
CA TYR A 221 14.06 -10.67 -2.71
C TYR A 221 15.22 -10.70 -1.70
N LEU A 222 15.03 -10.16 -0.50
CA LEU A 222 16.04 -10.21 0.55
C LEU A 222 16.43 -11.64 0.90
N THR A 223 15.44 -12.54 0.98
CA THR A 223 15.66 -13.96 1.21
C THR A 223 16.55 -14.59 0.14
N GLU A 224 16.28 -14.33 -1.15
CA GLU A 224 17.11 -14.83 -2.26
C GLU A 224 18.57 -14.33 -2.22
N GLU A 225 18.82 -13.20 -1.57
CA GLU A 225 20.16 -12.60 -1.49
C GLU A 225 20.95 -13.03 -0.24
N ILE A 226 20.27 -13.61 0.76
CA ILE A 226 20.88 -14.02 2.04
C ILE A 226 20.74 -15.51 2.36
N ASP A 227 19.87 -16.26 1.69
CA ASP A 227 19.56 -17.67 2.00
C ASP A 227 20.81 -18.55 2.09
N GLU A 228 21.75 -18.46 1.15
CA GLU A 228 23.00 -19.22 1.17
C GLU A 228 23.85 -18.92 2.42
N ALA A 229 23.85 -17.67 2.90
CA ALA A 229 24.58 -17.29 4.10
C ALA A 229 23.88 -17.80 5.37
N ILE A 230 22.55 -17.75 5.39
CA ILE A 230 21.76 -18.32 6.49
C ILE A 230 21.95 -19.84 6.54
N GLU A 231 21.91 -20.53 5.40
CA GLU A 231 22.14 -21.98 5.31
C GLU A 231 23.51 -22.36 5.86
N ALA A 232 24.57 -21.62 5.49
CA ALA A 232 25.91 -21.84 6.03
C ALA A 232 26.00 -21.66 7.56
N GLU A 233 25.31 -20.67 8.13
CA GLU A 233 25.25 -20.48 9.59
C GLU A 233 24.55 -21.66 10.30
N PHE A 234 23.51 -22.22 9.68
CA PHE A 234 22.89 -23.46 10.15
C PHE A 234 23.87 -24.65 10.05
N GLU A 235 24.60 -24.81 8.94
CA GLU A 235 25.60 -25.88 8.80
C GLU A 235 26.66 -25.83 9.92
N GLU A 236 27.18 -24.63 10.23
CA GLU A 236 28.17 -24.43 11.29
C GLU A 236 27.62 -24.72 12.70
N SER A 237 26.30 -24.62 12.86
CA SER A 237 25.58 -24.79 14.13
C SER A 237 24.90 -26.15 14.26
N SER A 238 25.28 -27.14 13.46
CA SER A 238 24.65 -28.47 13.43
C SER A 238 23.15 -28.43 13.12
N TYR A 239 22.75 -27.49 12.25
CA TYR A 239 21.41 -27.28 11.72
C TYR A 239 20.35 -26.88 12.75
N VAL A 240 20.78 -26.36 13.92
CA VAL A 240 19.90 -25.83 14.95
C VAL A 240 20.45 -24.53 15.53
N LEU A 241 19.59 -23.53 15.67
CA LEU A 241 19.90 -22.23 16.26
C LEU A 241 18.85 -21.87 17.31
N ARG A 242 19.21 -21.00 18.25
CA ARG A 242 18.19 -20.35 19.08
C ARG A 242 17.40 -19.34 18.24
N THR A 243 16.11 -19.18 18.52
CA THR A 243 15.27 -18.24 17.76
C THR A 243 15.82 -16.81 17.77
N ASP A 244 16.33 -16.32 18.91
CA ASP A 244 16.95 -15.00 19.03
C ASP A 244 18.26 -14.86 18.24
N GLU A 245 19.02 -15.94 18.13
CA GLU A 245 20.25 -15.99 17.34
C GLU A 245 19.92 -15.96 15.84
N PHE A 246 18.96 -16.75 15.38
CA PHE A 246 18.48 -16.71 14.00
C PHE A 246 17.97 -15.32 13.61
N GLU A 247 17.13 -14.70 14.44
CA GLU A 247 16.66 -13.34 14.21
C GLU A 247 17.81 -12.34 14.05
N GLN A 248 18.84 -12.47 14.88
CA GLN A 248 20.01 -11.61 14.83
C GLN A 248 20.88 -11.87 13.60
N VAL A 249 21.08 -13.12 13.20
CA VAL A 249 21.82 -13.48 11.98
C VAL A 249 21.12 -12.90 10.76
N VAL A 250 19.79 -13.07 10.63
CA VAL A 250 19.02 -12.48 9.53
C VAL A 250 19.15 -10.96 9.48
N GLU A 251 19.00 -10.29 10.62
CA GLU A 251 19.17 -8.83 10.69
C GLU A 251 20.59 -8.40 10.25
N ASN A 252 21.62 -9.08 10.74
CA ASN A 252 23.01 -8.79 10.39
C ASN A 252 23.29 -9.01 8.90
N GLU A 253 22.83 -10.12 8.32
CA GLU A 253 23.06 -10.43 6.91
C GLU A 253 22.38 -9.42 5.97
N ILE A 254 21.22 -8.90 6.37
CA ILE A 254 20.56 -7.80 5.67
C ILE A 254 21.36 -6.51 5.83
N ASP A 255 21.73 -6.10 7.05
CA ASP A 255 22.46 -4.85 7.31
C ASP A 255 23.86 -4.81 6.65
N VAL A 256 24.49 -5.97 6.43
CA VAL A 256 25.77 -6.08 5.71
C VAL A 256 25.62 -5.76 4.22
N ARG A 257 24.51 -6.16 3.59
CA ARG A 257 24.29 -6.04 2.14
C ARG A 257 23.45 -4.82 1.77
N PHE A 258 22.55 -4.40 2.66
CA PHE A 258 21.53 -3.40 2.40
C PHE A 258 21.47 -2.39 3.56
N ASP A 259 21.27 -1.12 3.24
CA ASP A 259 21.06 -0.06 4.23
C ASP A 259 19.58 0.14 4.59
N VAL A 260 18.70 -0.74 4.08
CA VAL A 260 17.26 -0.58 4.10
C VAL A 260 16.68 -0.53 5.52
N LEU A 261 17.16 -1.35 6.46
CA LEU A 261 16.62 -1.37 7.83
C LEU A 261 16.95 -0.08 8.58
N SER A 262 18.04 0.58 8.21
CA SER A 262 18.46 1.85 8.79
C SER A 262 17.65 3.04 8.27
N LYS A 263 17.22 2.96 7.00
CA LYS A 263 16.46 3.99 6.26
C LYS A 263 14.95 3.84 6.47
N ALA A 264 14.42 2.64 6.28
CA ALA A 264 13.00 2.32 6.36
C ALA A 264 12.56 1.95 7.79
N ARG A 265 12.86 2.82 8.77
CA ARG A 265 12.61 2.52 10.20
C ARG A 265 11.14 2.29 10.55
N SER A 266 10.23 2.92 9.80
CA SER A 266 8.79 2.78 9.98
C SER A 266 8.31 1.35 9.72
N VAL A 267 8.88 0.69 8.70
CA VAL A 267 8.48 -0.64 8.23
C VAL A 267 9.55 -1.71 8.47
N ARG A 268 10.62 -1.39 9.23
CA ARG A 268 11.71 -2.32 9.56
C ARG A 268 11.22 -3.67 10.09
N ARG A 269 10.19 -3.66 10.94
CA ARG A 269 9.63 -4.89 11.51
C ARG A 269 8.99 -5.75 10.43
N GLU A 270 8.20 -5.14 9.55
CA GLU A 270 7.50 -5.83 8.46
C GLU A 270 8.52 -6.46 7.50
N ILE A 271 9.58 -5.73 7.14
CA ILE A 271 10.66 -6.28 6.29
C ILE A 271 11.29 -7.53 6.92
N LEU A 272 11.65 -7.46 8.21
CA LEU A 272 12.27 -8.58 8.91
C LEU A 272 11.31 -9.78 9.04
N GLU A 273 10.04 -9.51 9.34
CA GLU A 273 9.01 -10.53 9.49
C GLU A 273 8.76 -11.28 8.17
N GLU A 274 8.58 -10.55 7.06
CA GLU A 274 8.39 -11.14 5.72
C GLU A 274 9.62 -11.92 5.24
N THR A 275 10.82 -11.39 5.49
CA THR A 275 12.08 -12.08 5.13
C THR A 275 12.21 -13.39 5.91
N ARG A 276 11.95 -13.38 7.22
CA ARG A 276 12.01 -14.60 8.06
C ARG A 276 10.95 -15.61 7.65
N SER A 277 9.71 -15.17 7.44
CA SER A 277 8.64 -16.07 7.02
C SER A 277 9.01 -16.78 5.71
N THR A 278 9.58 -16.03 4.77
CA THR A 278 10.05 -16.60 3.50
C THR A 278 11.22 -17.56 3.70
N LEU A 279 12.20 -17.22 4.56
CA LEU A 279 13.33 -18.10 4.89
C LEU A 279 12.86 -19.42 5.52
N VAL A 280 11.91 -19.36 6.46
CA VAL A 280 11.31 -20.54 7.10
C VAL A 280 10.73 -21.48 6.06
N GLU A 281 9.92 -20.95 5.14
CA GLU A 281 9.32 -21.76 4.08
C GLU A 281 10.36 -22.30 3.09
N ARG A 282 11.33 -21.47 2.69
CA ARG A 282 12.29 -21.81 1.64
C ARG A 282 13.36 -22.80 2.08
N LEU A 283 13.86 -22.65 3.30
CA LEU A 283 14.90 -23.51 3.88
C LEU A 283 14.31 -24.71 4.63
N GLY A 284 12.98 -24.84 4.72
CA GLY A 284 12.34 -25.94 5.43
C GLY A 284 12.63 -25.90 6.93
N LEU A 285 12.53 -24.72 7.54
CA LEU A 285 12.80 -24.54 8.96
C LEU A 285 11.55 -24.88 9.79
N ASP A 286 11.72 -25.52 10.94
CA ASP A 286 10.66 -25.64 11.97
C ASP A 286 10.89 -24.62 13.08
N GLU A 287 9.95 -23.69 13.24
CA GLU A 287 10.03 -22.60 14.22
C GLU A 287 9.42 -23.07 15.57
N GLY A 288 10.28 -23.57 16.44
CA GLY A 288 9.97 -23.84 17.83
C GLY A 288 9.89 -22.56 18.68
N ARG A 289 9.56 -22.72 19.96
CA ARG A 289 9.45 -21.58 20.90
C ARG A 289 10.79 -20.91 21.23
N GLU A 290 11.86 -21.69 21.25
CA GLU A 290 13.20 -21.24 21.66
C GLU A 290 14.28 -21.66 20.67
N MET A 291 13.97 -22.60 19.79
CA MET A 291 14.87 -23.16 18.78
C MET A 291 14.22 -23.09 17.42
N ILE A 292 15.04 -22.96 16.40
CA ILE A 292 14.69 -23.14 15.01
C ILE A 292 15.68 -24.15 14.41
N GLU A 293 15.15 -25.12 13.68
CA GLU A 293 15.94 -26.20 13.09
C GLU A 293 15.67 -26.30 11.59
N MET A 294 16.71 -26.62 10.83
CA MET A 294 16.55 -27.00 9.43
C MET A 294 16.23 -28.50 9.41
N VAL A 295 14.97 -28.84 9.16
CA VAL A 295 14.39 -30.14 9.55
C VAL A 295 15.15 -31.32 8.97
N ASP A 296 15.27 -31.42 7.63
CA ASP A 296 15.86 -32.61 7.01
C ASP A 296 17.36 -32.80 7.40
N PRO A 297 18.22 -31.77 7.33
CA PRO A 297 19.63 -31.92 7.74
C PRO A 297 19.81 -32.14 9.24
N PHE A 298 18.95 -31.56 10.09
CA PHE A 298 18.99 -31.78 11.52
C PHE A 298 18.63 -33.23 11.88
N GLU A 299 17.60 -33.79 11.24
CA GLU A 299 17.23 -35.20 11.41
C GLU A 299 18.38 -36.15 11.02
N ASP A 300 19.12 -35.84 9.95
CA ASP A 300 20.29 -36.60 9.53
C ASP A 300 21.41 -36.58 10.59
N VAL A 301 21.71 -35.39 11.17
CA VAL A 301 22.68 -35.25 12.27
C VAL A 301 22.25 -36.07 13.49
N VAL A 302 20.98 -35.98 13.87
CA VAL A 302 20.40 -36.70 15.00
C VAL A 302 20.49 -38.22 14.78
N GLU A 303 20.21 -38.69 13.56
CA GLU A 303 20.30 -40.10 13.19
C GLU A 303 21.74 -40.63 13.22
N ASP A 304 22.69 -39.88 12.65
CA ASP A 304 24.10 -40.26 12.63
C ASP A 304 24.68 -40.38 14.03
N HIS A 305 24.37 -39.44 14.92
CA HIS A 305 24.77 -39.51 16.32
C HIS A 305 24.12 -40.69 17.05
N ALA A 306 22.81 -40.93 16.88
CA ALA A 306 22.13 -42.06 17.49
C ALA A 306 22.72 -43.41 17.04
N ARG A 307 22.98 -43.57 15.74
CA ARG A 307 23.62 -44.79 15.18
C ARG A 307 25.04 -44.99 15.69
N ARG A 308 25.81 -43.91 15.82
CA ARG A 308 27.16 -43.97 16.38
C ARG A 308 27.14 -44.46 17.83
N ILE A 309 26.28 -43.88 18.67
CA ILE A 309 26.13 -44.31 20.07
C ILE A 309 25.72 -45.79 20.13
N LEU A 310 24.81 -46.26 19.27
CA LEU A 310 24.44 -47.68 19.24
C LEU A 310 25.62 -48.57 18.86
N THR A 311 26.41 -48.15 17.88
CA THR A 311 27.59 -48.88 17.42
C THR A 311 28.64 -48.98 18.53
N ASP A 312 28.91 -47.87 19.22
CA ASP A 312 29.87 -47.79 20.32
C ASP A 312 29.40 -48.65 21.50
N MET A 313 28.12 -48.54 21.88
CA MET A 313 27.48 -49.40 22.89
C MET A 313 27.59 -50.89 22.57
N LYS A 314 27.33 -51.30 21.34
CA LYS A 314 27.45 -52.71 20.91
C LYS A 314 28.90 -53.21 20.94
N ALA A 315 29.88 -52.32 20.75
CA ALA A 315 31.30 -52.66 20.75
C ALA A 315 31.89 -52.75 22.17
N GLU A 316 31.38 -51.94 23.10
CA GLU A 316 31.89 -51.84 24.47
C GLU A 316 31.32 -52.91 25.42
N GLN A 317 30.16 -53.48 25.09
CA GLN A 317 29.44 -54.39 25.98
C GLN A 317 29.67 -55.86 25.65
N ASP A 318 30.15 -56.63 26.64
CA ASP A 318 30.28 -58.09 26.54
C ASP A 318 28.91 -58.81 26.52
N GLN A 319 27.89 -58.19 27.10
CA GLN A 319 26.52 -58.69 27.12
C GLN A 319 25.54 -57.53 26.87
N LEU A 320 24.74 -57.66 25.81
CA LEU A 320 23.74 -56.65 25.45
C LEU A 320 22.55 -56.66 26.42
N PRO A 321 21.96 -55.49 26.72
CA PRO A 321 20.81 -55.36 27.61
C PRO A 321 19.56 -56.11 27.11
N GLY A 322 18.70 -56.53 28.05
CA GLY A 322 17.52 -57.33 27.75
C GLY A 322 16.26 -56.51 27.51
N THR A 323 16.25 -55.23 27.90
CA THR A 323 15.10 -54.34 27.79
C THR A 323 15.48 -52.96 27.26
N LEU A 324 14.54 -52.29 26.59
CA LEU A 324 14.76 -50.95 26.02
C LEU A 324 15.18 -49.90 27.07
N PRO A 325 14.61 -49.84 28.30
CA PRO A 325 15.08 -48.90 29.31
C PRO A 325 16.54 -49.11 29.71
N GLU A 326 17.01 -50.36 29.82
CA GLU A 326 18.41 -50.66 30.15
C GLU A 326 19.37 -50.20 29.05
N TRP A 327 18.96 -50.26 27.77
CA TRP A 327 19.73 -49.69 26.67
C TRP A 327 19.87 -48.16 26.78
N VAL A 328 18.79 -47.46 27.11
CA VAL A 328 18.81 -46.00 27.28
C VAL A 328 19.63 -45.60 28.49
N GLU A 329 19.47 -46.27 29.64
CA GLU A 329 20.23 -45.99 30.87
C GLU A 329 21.74 -46.15 30.68
N LEU A 330 22.18 -47.16 29.92
CA LEU A 330 23.61 -47.35 29.65
C LEU A 330 24.18 -46.35 28.64
N ALA A 331 23.35 -45.78 27.76
CA ALA A 331 23.75 -44.78 26.79
C ALA A 331 23.78 -43.35 27.37
N GLU A 332 23.34 -43.13 28.61
CA GLU A 332 23.28 -41.77 29.21
C GLU A 332 24.62 -41.05 29.21
N GLU A 333 25.74 -41.74 29.52
CA GLU A 333 27.08 -41.12 29.49
C GLU A 333 27.43 -40.62 28.08
N HIS A 334 27.09 -41.39 27.05
CA HIS A 334 27.29 -41.01 25.65
C HIS A 334 26.42 -39.80 25.23
N PHE A 335 25.20 -39.69 25.77
CA PHE A 335 24.36 -38.50 25.55
C PHE A 335 24.90 -37.27 26.27
N GLU A 336 25.36 -37.40 27.52
CA GLU A 336 25.94 -36.29 28.29
C GLU A 336 27.22 -35.73 27.64
N GLU A 337 28.03 -36.60 27.03
CA GLU A 337 29.25 -36.22 26.31
C GLU A 337 28.98 -35.55 24.96
N LEU A 338 27.76 -35.63 24.42
CA LEU A 338 27.41 -34.98 23.16
C LEU A 338 27.41 -33.46 23.33
N GLN A 339 28.31 -32.80 22.62
CA GLN A 339 28.43 -31.35 22.58
C GLN A 339 28.61 -30.90 21.13
N VAL A 340 27.59 -30.24 20.60
CA VAL A 340 27.56 -29.72 19.22
C VAL A 340 27.70 -28.20 19.15
N SER A 341 27.41 -27.51 20.27
CA SER A 341 27.50 -26.06 20.39
C SER A 341 28.16 -25.65 21.72
N ASN A 342 28.54 -24.37 21.79
CA ASN A 342 28.96 -23.73 23.05
C ASN A 342 27.75 -23.28 23.89
N ALA A 343 26.54 -23.28 23.32
CA ALA A 343 25.31 -22.94 24.02
C ALA A 343 24.68 -24.19 24.65
N GLU A 344 24.58 -24.22 25.98
CA GLU A 344 23.97 -25.36 26.69
C GLU A 344 22.53 -25.65 26.27
N PRO A 345 21.64 -24.66 26.07
CA PRO A 345 20.27 -24.95 25.61
C PRO A 345 20.22 -25.70 24.27
N VAL A 346 21.15 -25.39 23.35
CA VAL A 346 21.25 -26.07 22.05
C VAL A 346 21.71 -27.52 22.26
N ASN A 347 22.74 -27.73 23.10
CA ASN A 347 23.20 -29.08 23.42
C ASN A 347 22.11 -29.91 24.09
N GLU A 348 21.36 -29.36 25.04
CA GLU A 348 20.21 -30.04 25.67
C GLU A 348 19.18 -30.46 24.63
N HIS A 349 18.82 -29.55 23.72
CA HIS A 349 17.87 -29.84 22.65
C HIS A 349 18.34 -30.98 21.72
N VAL A 350 19.60 -30.93 21.27
CA VAL A 350 20.17 -31.99 20.43
C VAL A 350 20.28 -33.32 21.18
N ARG A 351 20.66 -33.30 22.46
CA ARG A 351 20.72 -34.51 23.30
C ARG A 351 19.34 -35.16 23.43
N ASP A 352 18.30 -34.37 23.64
CA ASP A 352 16.93 -34.87 23.74
C ASP A 352 16.45 -35.49 22.41
N ALA A 353 16.75 -34.83 21.28
CA ALA A 353 16.46 -35.35 19.95
C ALA A 353 17.19 -36.68 19.67
N VAL A 354 18.51 -36.73 19.93
CA VAL A 354 19.35 -37.93 19.78
C VAL A 354 18.88 -39.06 20.69
N ARG A 355 18.53 -38.77 21.95
CA ARG A 355 17.99 -39.77 22.88
C ARG A 355 16.69 -40.37 22.39
N SER A 356 15.78 -39.54 21.89
CA SER A 356 14.50 -39.98 21.30
C SER A 356 14.73 -40.85 20.06
N ARG A 357 15.61 -40.42 19.15
CA ARG A 357 15.96 -41.17 17.94
C ARG A 357 16.66 -42.49 18.28
N TYR A 358 17.60 -42.49 19.21
CA TYR A 358 18.30 -43.67 19.70
C TYR A 358 17.32 -44.70 20.27
N ARG A 359 16.39 -44.28 21.15
CA ARG A 359 15.37 -45.16 21.70
C ARG A 359 14.54 -45.83 20.60
N SER A 360 14.16 -45.04 19.59
CA SER A 360 13.39 -45.54 18.45
C SER A 360 14.19 -46.56 17.63
N LEU A 361 15.46 -46.25 17.37
CA LEU A 361 16.38 -47.10 16.61
C LEU A 361 16.67 -48.42 17.33
N VAL A 362 16.90 -48.40 18.65
CA VAL A 362 17.06 -49.63 19.45
C VAL A 362 15.78 -50.46 19.45
N ASN A 363 14.61 -49.84 19.59
CA ASN A 363 13.35 -50.55 19.53
C ASN A 363 13.18 -51.28 18.18
N ASP A 364 13.48 -50.59 17.08
CA ASP A 364 13.35 -51.15 15.74
C ASP A 364 14.37 -52.27 15.47
N GLU A 365 15.65 -52.06 15.78
CA GLU A 365 16.72 -53.01 15.48
C GLU A 365 16.76 -54.22 16.42
N GLU A 366 16.61 -54.01 17.73
CA GLU A 366 16.82 -55.05 18.74
C GLU A 366 15.50 -55.71 19.17
N PHE A 367 14.39 -54.97 19.10
CA PHE A 367 13.08 -55.44 19.58
C PHE A 367 12.04 -55.55 18.46
N GLY A 368 12.40 -55.25 17.20
CA GLY A 368 11.50 -55.35 16.04
C GLY A 368 10.32 -54.38 16.08
N GLY A 369 10.47 -53.24 16.75
CA GLY A 369 9.44 -52.21 16.91
C GLY A 369 8.34 -52.57 17.91
N MET A 370 8.56 -53.57 18.78
CA MET A 370 7.54 -54.12 19.69
C MET A 370 7.71 -53.71 21.16
N ALA A 371 8.78 -52.99 21.52
CA ALA A 371 8.95 -52.45 22.86
C ALA A 371 8.30 -51.06 22.96
N GLU A 372 7.49 -50.85 24.00
CA GLU A 372 6.91 -49.55 24.37
C GLU A 372 7.79 -48.82 25.39
#